data_AF-A0A2N0VL94-F1
#
_entry.id   AF-A0A2N0VL94-F1
#
_cell.length_a   1.000
_cell.length_b   1.000
_cell.length_c   1.000
_cell.angle_alpha   90.00
_cell.angle_beta   90.00
_cell.angle_gamma   90.00
#
_symmetry.space_group_name_H-M   'P 1'
#
loop_
_entity.id
_entity.type
_entity.pdbx_description
1 polymer ?
#
loop_
_entity_poly.entity_id
_entity_poly.type
_entity_poly.pdbx_seq_one_letter_code
_entity_poly.pdbx_strand_id
1 'polypeptide(L)'
;MNKNDHLLMKSFKQLTLIAVTALFGLFLFSSCSEESNDQQSQNFEQERQELVNNLENLRDDLDEEIEKLGNRIDEEGDDVSDSVEEAHQELTDDRSELEKTIDEVKNASEDTWDNVKTEAENLYGSISNQFNEWMEELGN
;
A
#
# COMPACT_ATOMS: atom_id res chain seq x y z
N MET A 1 21.41 35.86 -72.08
CA MET A 1 20.80 35.38 -70.83
C MET A 1 20.78 33.87 -70.89
N ASN A 2 21.79 33.23 -70.29
CA ASN A 2 22.11 31.81 -70.50
C ASN A 2 21.92 31.02 -69.20
N LYS A 3 21.39 29.80 -69.33
CA LYS A 3 20.71 29.00 -68.29
C LYS A 3 21.67 28.21 -67.40
N ASN A 4 22.84 28.76 -67.04
CA ASN A 4 23.89 27.99 -66.37
C ASN A 4 24.14 28.36 -64.90
N ASP A 5 23.41 29.31 -64.32
CA ASP A 5 23.58 29.71 -62.91
C ASP A 5 22.80 28.80 -61.92
N HIS A 6 22.11 27.77 -62.41
CA HIS A 6 21.30 26.85 -61.59
C HIS A 6 22.01 25.49 -61.34
N LEU A 7 23.35 25.47 -61.37
CA LEU A 7 24.15 24.26 -61.10
C LEU A 7 25.26 24.45 -60.05
N LEU A 8 25.15 25.47 -59.20
CA LEU A 8 26.12 25.74 -58.13
C LEU A 8 25.50 25.91 -56.73
N MET A 9 24.29 25.38 -56.50
CA MET A 9 23.61 25.53 -55.20
C MET A 9 23.02 24.23 -54.62
N LYS A 10 23.51 23.05 -55.05
CA LYS A 10 23.04 21.75 -54.53
C LYS A 10 24.11 20.75 -54.10
N SER A 11 25.38 21.16 -54.06
CA SER A 11 26.49 20.27 -53.65
C SER A 11 27.14 20.62 -52.31
N PHE A 12 26.69 21.66 -51.59
CA PHE A 12 27.37 22.17 -50.39
C PHE A 12 26.64 21.98 -49.05
N LYS A 13 25.52 21.22 -49.00
CA LYS A 13 24.75 21.03 -47.75
C LYS A 13 24.88 19.64 -47.10
N GLN A 14 25.77 18.79 -47.57
CA GLN A 14 25.90 17.39 -47.09
C GLN A 14 27.33 17.03 -46.64
N LEU A 15 28.24 18.00 -46.53
CA LEU A 15 29.67 17.78 -46.17
C LEU A 15 30.13 18.65 -44.99
N THR A 16 29.28 18.76 -43.97
CA THR A 16 29.65 19.25 -42.63
C THR A 16 29.17 18.27 -41.57
N LEU A 17 29.46 16.99 -41.80
CA LEU A 17 29.62 16.01 -40.73
C LEU A 17 31.12 15.80 -40.56
N ILE A 18 31.59 15.63 -39.31
CA ILE A 18 32.96 15.28 -38.88
C ILE A 18 33.84 16.51 -38.54
N ALA A 19 33.82 16.94 -37.26
CA ALA A 19 35.04 17.44 -36.58
C ALA A 19 34.89 17.83 -35.08
N VAL A 20 33.71 17.94 -34.44
CA VAL A 20 33.65 18.63 -33.12
C VAL A 20 32.92 17.90 -31.96
N THR A 21 32.32 16.72 -32.14
CA THR A 21 31.67 16.00 -31.02
C THR A 21 32.41 14.74 -30.58
N ALA A 22 33.74 14.79 -30.55
CA ALA A 22 34.59 13.85 -29.80
C ALA A 22 35.02 14.41 -28.42
N LEU A 23 34.21 15.31 -27.85
CA LEU A 23 34.32 15.84 -26.47
C LEU A 23 33.03 15.60 -25.67
N PHE A 24 32.29 14.55 -26.01
CA PHE A 24 31.10 14.08 -25.28
C PHE A 24 31.14 12.56 -25.02
N GLY A 25 32.34 11.96 -25.12
CA GLY A 25 32.56 10.52 -24.98
C GLY A 25 33.44 10.12 -23.79
N LEU A 26 33.65 11.02 -22.84
CA LEU A 26 34.54 10.80 -21.69
C LEU A 26 34.07 11.54 -20.42
N PHE A 27 32.75 11.56 -20.18
CA PHE A 27 32.21 11.53 -18.82
C PHE A 27 31.95 10.03 -18.54
N LEU A 28 32.97 9.28 -18.12
CA LEU A 28 33.08 8.83 -16.73
C LEU A 28 31.70 8.32 -16.26
N PHE A 29 31.32 7.08 -16.53
CA PHE A 29 31.72 5.92 -15.71
C PHE A 29 31.92 6.30 -14.23
N SER A 30 30.93 6.93 -13.61
CA SER A 30 30.77 6.92 -12.15
C SER A 30 29.35 7.33 -11.78
N SER A 31 28.42 6.40 -11.95
CA SER A 31 27.28 6.28 -11.03
C SER A 31 26.77 4.86 -11.13
N CYS A 32 27.62 3.91 -10.72
CA CYS A 32 27.06 2.81 -9.95
C CYS A 32 26.63 3.48 -8.63
N SER A 33 25.43 4.03 -8.62
CA SER A 33 24.77 4.39 -7.37
C SER A 33 24.31 3.07 -6.77
N GLU A 34 25.23 2.37 -6.12
CA GLU A 34 24.95 1.49 -4.98
C GLU A 34 24.39 2.38 -3.84
N GLU A 35 23.24 3.00 -4.10
CA GLU A 35 22.45 3.83 -3.17
C GLU A 35 20.94 3.63 -3.43
N SER A 36 20.54 2.62 -4.21
CA SER A 36 19.12 2.34 -4.51
C SER A 36 18.46 1.35 -3.55
N ASN A 37 19.23 0.61 -2.74
CA ASN A 37 18.65 -0.35 -1.77
C ASN A 37 18.25 0.30 -0.44
N ASP A 38 19.06 1.23 0.09
CA ASP A 38 18.80 1.81 1.42
C ASP A 38 17.52 2.67 1.48
N GLN A 39 17.21 3.42 0.41
CA GLN A 39 15.97 4.22 0.36
C GLN A 39 14.71 3.35 0.18
N GLN A 40 14.80 2.27 -0.61
CA GLN A 40 13.69 1.35 -0.82
C GLN A 40 13.38 0.55 0.45
N SER A 41 14.42 0.07 1.15
CA SER A 41 14.27 -0.67 2.40
C SER A 41 13.70 0.18 3.54
N GLN A 42 14.10 1.46 3.63
CA GLN A 42 13.51 2.40 4.61
C GLN A 42 12.03 2.68 4.35
N ASN A 43 11.62 2.80 3.08
CA ASN A 43 10.22 3.03 2.72
C ASN A 43 9.36 1.80 3.08
N PHE A 44 9.83 0.59 2.76
CA PHE A 44 9.16 -0.66 3.14
C PHE A 44 8.96 -0.77 4.65
N GLU A 45 10.00 -0.56 5.45
CA GLU A 45 9.92 -0.67 6.91
C GLU A 45 8.91 0.34 7.49
N GLN A 46 8.91 1.57 6.98
CA GLN A 46 7.97 2.60 7.41
C GLN A 46 6.52 2.22 7.08
N GLU A 47 6.24 1.85 5.82
CA GLU A 47 4.89 1.47 5.41
C GLU A 47 4.38 0.24 6.18
N ARG A 48 5.26 -0.74 6.45
CA ARG A 48 4.94 -1.92 7.26
C ARG A 48 4.55 -1.54 8.67
N GLN A 49 5.34 -0.69 9.33
CA GLN A 49 5.03 -0.23 10.68
C GLN A 49 3.72 0.56 10.73
N GLU A 50 3.47 1.45 9.77
CA GLU A 50 2.23 2.21 9.68
C GLU A 50 1.01 1.28 9.52
N LEU A 51 1.09 0.28 8.64
CA LEU A 51 0.01 -0.68 8.45
C LEU A 51 -0.23 -1.54 9.70
N VAL A 52 0.83 -2.04 10.36
CA VAL A 52 0.70 -2.77 11.62
C VAL A 52 -0.02 -1.92 12.66
N ASN A 53 0.37 -0.65 12.84
CA ASN A 53 -0.27 0.23 13.81
C ASN A 53 -1.77 0.43 13.49
N ASN A 54 -2.14 0.59 12.22
CA ASN A 54 -3.54 0.76 11.83
C ASN A 54 -4.37 -0.49 12.12
N LEU A 55 -3.82 -1.68 11.85
CA LEU A 55 -4.49 -2.96 12.14
C LEU A 55 -4.59 -3.20 13.65
N GLU A 56 -3.54 -2.88 14.42
CA GLU A 56 -3.57 -3.00 15.89
C GLU A 56 -4.58 -2.04 16.51
N ASN A 57 -4.72 -0.80 16.00
CA ASN A 57 -5.76 0.12 16.47
C ASN A 57 -7.17 -0.45 16.20
N LEU A 58 -7.42 -0.99 15.00
CA LEU A 58 -8.72 -1.62 14.70
C LEU A 58 -8.98 -2.82 15.60
N ARG A 59 -7.96 -3.64 15.89
CA ARG A 59 -8.08 -4.76 16.84
C ARG A 59 -8.45 -4.27 18.23
N ASP A 60 -7.83 -3.20 18.70
CA ASP A 60 -8.11 -2.64 20.02
C ASP A 60 -9.55 -2.08 20.10
N ASP A 61 -10.04 -1.44 19.02
CA ASP A 61 -11.44 -1.00 18.91
C ASP A 61 -12.42 -2.20 18.93
N LEU A 62 -12.09 -3.30 18.22
CA LEU A 62 -12.88 -4.54 18.26
C LEU A 62 -12.89 -5.16 19.66
N ASP A 63 -11.72 -5.26 20.32
CA ASP A 63 -11.61 -5.82 21.66
C ASP A 63 -12.47 -5.05 22.68
N GLU A 64 -12.51 -3.71 22.59
CA GLU A 64 -13.37 -2.89 23.44
C GLU A 64 -14.86 -3.19 23.22
N GLU A 65 -15.30 -3.30 21.97
CA GLU A 65 -16.72 -3.51 21.66
C GLU A 65 -17.17 -4.96 21.95
N ILE A 66 -16.33 -5.96 21.68
CA ILE A 66 -16.57 -7.34 22.07
C ILE A 66 -16.76 -7.43 23.59
N GLU A 67 -15.92 -6.75 24.39
CA GLU A 67 -16.08 -6.72 25.85
C GLU A 67 -17.42 -6.11 26.27
N LYS A 68 -17.84 -5.00 25.65
CA LYS A 68 -19.15 -4.37 25.95
C LYS A 68 -20.32 -5.29 25.61
N LEU A 69 -20.29 -5.92 24.44
CA LEU A 69 -21.36 -6.84 24.03
C LEU A 69 -21.39 -8.08 24.92
N GLY A 70 -20.24 -8.64 25.28
CA GLY A 70 -20.14 -9.74 26.22
C GLY A 70 -20.73 -9.40 27.59
N ASN A 71 -20.41 -8.21 28.12
CA ASN A 71 -21.01 -7.73 29.37
C ASN A 71 -22.53 -7.56 29.25
N ARG A 72 -23.03 -7.06 28.12
CA ARG A 72 -24.48 -6.92 27.87
C ARG A 72 -25.19 -8.27 27.81
N ILE A 73 -24.58 -9.27 27.16
CA ILE A 73 -25.08 -10.66 27.12
C ILE A 73 -25.14 -11.23 28.54
N ASP A 74 -24.09 -11.04 29.34
CA ASP A 74 -24.05 -11.53 30.73
C ASP A 74 -25.11 -10.84 31.63
N GLU A 75 -25.39 -9.55 31.40
CA GLU A 75 -26.36 -8.77 32.16
C GLU A 75 -27.82 -9.08 31.78
N GLU A 76 -28.13 -9.18 30.48
CA GLU A 76 -29.47 -9.43 29.96
C GLU A 76 -29.83 -10.93 29.94
N GLY A 77 -28.83 -11.82 29.84
CA GLY A 77 -29.01 -13.27 29.82
C GLY A 77 -29.98 -13.70 28.72
N ASP A 78 -31.02 -14.46 29.09
CA ASP A 78 -32.03 -14.95 28.14
C ASP A 78 -32.88 -13.84 27.48
N ASP A 79 -32.84 -12.61 27.99
CA ASP A 79 -33.58 -11.46 27.44
C ASP A 79 -32.77 -10.68 26.38
N VAL A 80 -31.50 -11.06 26.13
CA VAL A 80 -30.65 -10.39 25.14
C VAL A 80 -31.21 -10.57 23.72
N SER A 81 -31.05 -9.56 22.87
CA SER A 81 -31.47 -9.66 21.46
C SER A 81 -30.50 -10.49 20.63
N ASP A 82 -31.02 -11.29 19.70
CA ASP A 82 -30.23 -12.06 18.72
C ASP A 82 -29.14 -11.21 18.02
N SER A 83 -29.43 -9.96 17.61
CA SER A 83 -28.45 -9.07 16.98
C SER A 83 -27.21 -8.79 17.85
N VAL A 84 -27.33 -8.79 19.18
CA VAL A 84 -26.19 -8.58 20.09
C VAL A 84 -25.31 -9.83 20.15
N GLU A 85 -25.92 -11.01 20.20
CA GLU A 85 -25.18 -12.27 20.16
C GLU A 85 -24.48 -12.46 18.81
N GLU A 86 -25.18 -12.15 17.70
CA GLU A 86 -24.63 -12.19 16.35
C GLU A 86 -23.45 -11.21 16.20
N ALA A 87 -23.62 -9.95 16.58
CA ALA A 87 -22.54 -8.97 16.56
C ALA A 87 -21.34 -9.41 17.40
N HIS A 88 -21.56 -9.90 18.63
CA HIS A 88 -20.48 -10.37 19.48
C HIS A 88 -19.69 -11.52 18.83
N GLN A 89 -20.39 -12.48 18.23
CA GLN A 89 -19.76 -13.62 17.55
C GLN A 89 -18.98 -13.17 16.31
N GLU A 90 -19.59 -12.37 15.44
CA GLU A 90 -18.95 -11.90 14.21
C GLU A 90 -17.73 -11.03 14.49
N LEU A 91 -17.83 -10.07 15.42
CA LEU A 91 -16.68 -9.23 15.78
C LEU A 91 -15.55 -10.06 16.41
N THR A 92 -15.87 -11.13 17.15
CA THR A 92 -14.87 -12.07 17.69
C THR A 92 -14.13 -12.84 16.58
N ASP A 93 -14.86 -13.25 15.55
CA ASP A 93 -14.28 -13.94 14.38
C ASP A 93 -13.41 -12.97 13.55
N ASP A 94 -13.90 -11.75 13.29
CA ASP A 94 -13.16 -10.68 12.62
C ASP A 94 -11.87 -10.32 13.35
N ARG A 95 -11.94 -10.17 14.67
CA ARG A 95 -10.77 -9.92 15.54
C ARG A 95 -9.74 -11.04 15.43
N SER A 96 -10.19 -12.28 15.28
CA SER A 96 -9.32 -13.44 15.11
C SER A 96 -8.67 -13.50 13.72
N GLU A 97 -9.36 -13.04 12.68
CA GLU A 97 -8.80 -12.91 11.33
C GLU A 97 -7.79 -11.76 11.27
N LEU A 98 -8.14 -10.60 11.83
CA LEU A 98 -7.28 -9.43 11.92
C LEU A 98 -5.95 -9.73 12.62
N GLU A 99 -5.96 -10.48 13.71
CA GLU A 99 -4.73 -10.88 14.42
C GLU A 99 -3.79 -11.72 13.52
N LYS A 100 -4.34 -12.63 12.70
CA LYS A 100 -3.53 -13.40 11.74
C LYS A 100 -2.91 -12.49 10.69
N THR A 101 -3.68 -11.53 10.17
CA THR A 101 -3.18 -10.55 9.19
C THR A 101 -2.13 -9.62 9.79
N ILE A 102 -2.26 -9.22 11.06
CA ILE A 102 -1.20 -8.47 11.77
C ILE A 102 0.10 -9.29 11.78
N ASP A 103 0.02 -10.59 12.09
CA ASP A 103 1.18 -11.48 12.06
C ASP A 103 1.76 -11.65 10.65
N GLU A 104 0.94 -11.75 9.62
CA GLU A 104 1.38 -11.82 8.22
C GLU A 104 2.09 -10.54 7.78
N VAL A 105 1.53 -9.36 8.12
CA VAL A 105 2.15 -8.06 7.84
C VAL A 105 3.47 -7.92 8.57
N LYS A 106 3.56 -8.32 9.85
CA LYS A 106 4.81 -8.28 10.64
C LYS A 106 5.91 -9.16 10.05
N ASN A 107 5.54 -10.29 9.45
CA ASN A 107 6.48 -11.26 8.88
C ASN A 107 6.72 -11.09 7.37
N ALA A 108 6.07 -10.11 6.72
CA ALA A 108 6.25 -9.85 5.31
C ALA A 108 7.69 -9.46 4.99
N SER A 109 8.18 -9.92 3.84
CA SER A 109 9.43 -9.48 3.22
C SER A 109 9.16 -8.40 2.16
N GLU A 110 10.21 -7.69 1.72
CA GLU A 110 10.12 -6.73 0.62
C GLU A 110 9.52 -7.36 -0.66
N ASP A 111 9.91 -8.60 -0.98
CA ASP A 111 9.43 -9.33 -2.17
C ASP A 111 7.94 -9.71 -2.11
N THR A 112 7.38 -9.80 -0.89
CA THR A 112 5.98 -10.20 -0.65
C THR A 112 5.09 -9.02 -0.28
N TRP A 113 5.68 -7.83 -0.11
CA TRP A 113 5.04 -6.69 0.53
C TRP A 113 3.74 -6.27 -0.16
N ASP A 114 3.78 -6.08 -1.47
CA ASP A 114 2.63 -5.56 -2.22
C ASP A 114 1.38 -6.45 -2.09
N ASN A 115 1.57 -7.77 -2.08
CA ASN A 115 0.47 -8.72 -1.93
C ASN A 115 -0.09 -8.69 -0.50
N VAL A 116 0.78 -8.81 0.51
CA VAL A 116 0.36 -8.81 1.92
C VAL A 116 -0.30 -7.47 2.29
N LYS A 117 0.24 -6.35 1.81
CA LYS A 117 -0.35 -5.02 1.98
C LYS A 117 -1.76 -4.95 1.40
N THR A 118 -1.94 -5.41 0.16
CA THR A 118 -3.25 -5.40 -0.51
C THR A 118 -4.27 -6.26 0.23
N GLU A 119 -3.89 -7.47 0.64
CA GLU A 119 -4.76 -8.37 1.40
C GLU A 119 -5.16 -7.76 2.75
N ALA A 120 -4.20 -7.18 3.48
CA ALA A 120 -4.45 -6.51 4.74
C ALA A 120 -5.32 -5.26 4.63
N GLU A 121 -5.11 -4.42 3.62
CA GLU A 121 -5.95 -3.23 3.36
C GLU A 121 -7.40 -3.63 3.00
N ASN A 122 -7.59 -4.70 2.23
CA ASN A 122 -8.91 -5.22 1.91
C ASN A 122 -9.62 -5.77 3.14
N LEU A 123 -8.91 -6.55 3.98
CA LEU A 123 -9.48 -7.08 5.22
C LEU A 123 -9.84 -5.93 6.18
N TYR A 124 -8.94 -4.97 6.39
CA TYR A 124 -9.20 -3.78 7.19
C TYR A 124 -10.47 -3.07 6.73
N GLY A 125 -10.64 -2.86 5.42
CA GLY A 125 -11.82 -2.23 4.86
C GLY A 125 -13.10 -3.05 5.09
N SER A 126 -13.04 -4.37 4.96
CA SER A 126 -14.18 -5.26 5.20
C SER A 126 -14.62 -5.20 6.67
N ILE A 127 -13.68 -5.44 7.59
CA ILE A 127 -13.94 -5.44 9.04
C ILE A 127 -14.41 -4.07 9.50
N SER A 128 -13.77 -2.98 9.06
CA SER A 128 -14.16 -1.62 9.45
C SER A 128 -15.58 -1.28 8.99
N ASN A 129 -16.01 -1.73 7.81
CA ASN A 129 -17.39 -1.53 7.36
C ASN A 129 -18.38 -2.31 8.21
N GLN A 130 -18.13 -3.61 8.44
CA GLN A 130 -18.99 -4.47 9.25
C GLN A 130 -19.09 -3.97 10.70
N PHE A 131 -17.97 -3.56 11.29
CA PHE A 131 -17.94 -2.93 12.60
C PHE A 131 -18.83 -1.68 12.65
N ASN A 132 -18.73 -0.79 11.66
CA ASN A 132 -19.58 0.40 11.60
C ASN A 132 -21.07 0.05 11.44
N GLU A 133 -21.39 -0.96 10.63
CA GLU A 133 -22.77 -1.44 10.46
C GLU A 133 -23.35 -1.93 11.79
N TRP A 134 -22.59 -2.72 12.56
CA TRP A 134 -23.00 -3.17 13.88
C TRP A 134 -23.15 -2.02 14.87
N MET A 135 -22.24 -1.05 14.88
CA MET A 135 -22.34 0.14 15.74
C MET A 135 -23.59 0.98 15.42
N GLU A 136 -24.01 1.06 14.16
CA GLU A 136 -25.24 1.74 13.75
C GLU A 136 -26.51 0.95 14.12
N GLU A 137 -26.48 -0.37 13.97
CA GLU A 137 -27.60 -1.26 14.30
C GLU A 137 -27.86 -1.32 15.81
N LEU A 138 -26.80 -1.45 16.61
CA LEU A 138 -26.87 -1.59 18.06
C LEU A 138 -26.97 -0.25 18.79
N GLY A 139 -26.54 0.84 18.15
CA GLY A 139 -26.52 2.19 18.68
C GLY A 139 -27.85 2.96 18.64
N ASN A 140 -28.97 2.32 18.25
CA ASN A 140 -30.33 2.85 18.32
C ASN A 140 -31.22 2.14 19.36
#